data_AF-A0A7J9JHD4-F1
#
_entry.id   AF-A0A7J9JHD4-F1
#
_cell.length_a   1.000
_cell.length_b   1.000
_cell.length_c   1.000
_cell.angle_alpha   90.00
_cell.angle_beta   90.00
_cell.angle_gamma   90.00
#
_symmetry.space_group_name_H-M   'P 1'
#
loop_
_entity.id
_entity.type
_entity.pdbx_description
1 polymer ?
#
loop_
_entity_poly.entity_id
_entity_poly.type
_entity_poly.pdbx_seq_one_letter_code
_entity_poly.pdbx_strand_id
1 'polypeptide(L)'
;LLVLKGREDEYGHTLGLVTSIDLSANSLIGEIPKEIGSLVGLLSLNFSRNFLTGRIPDNIGNMELMESLDLSMNRLNGEIPP
;
A
#
# COMPACT_ATOMS: atom_id res chain seq x y z
N LEU A 1 1.15 10.19 -8.50
CA LEU A 1 0.83 9.84 -9.90
C LEU A 1 0.64 8.32 -9.96
N LEU A 2 -0.59 7.83 -9.86
CA LEU A 2 -0.94 6.41 -10.01
C LEU A 2 -1.50 6.25 -11.43
N VAL A 3 -0.72 5.63 -12.31
CA VAL A 3 -1.14 5.40 -13.71
C VAL A 3 -2.00 4.14 -13.75
N LEU A 4 -3.31 4.31 -13.67
CA LEU A 4 -4.28 3.27 -14.01
C LEU A 4 -4.86 3.59 -15.40
N LYS A 5 -4.57 2.72 -16.38
CA LYS A 5 -5.23 2.65 -17.69
C LYS A 5 -5.35 3.97 -18.48
N GLY A 6 -4.22 4.61 -18.79
CA GLY A 6 -4.13 5.55 -19.92
C GLY A 6 -4.99 6.82 -19.83
N ARG A 7 -5.41 7.20 -18.62
CA ARG A 7 -6.02 8.51 -18.35
C ARG A 7 -5.18 9.23 -17.30
N GLU A 8 -4.69 10.41 -17.66
CA GLU A 8 -3.92 11.28 -16.78
C GLU A 8 -4.90 12.16 -16.00
N ASP A 9 -5.29 11.72 -14.80
CA ASP A 9 -6.06 12.55 -13.88
C ASP A 9 -5.13 13.03 -12.74
N GLU A 10 -4.93 14.35 -12.67
CA GLU A 10 -4.11 15.01 -11.66
C GLU A 10 -4.96 15.35 -10.43
N TYR A 11 -4.79 14.60 -9.34
CA TYR A 11 -5.53 14.84 -8.09
C TYR A 11 -4.83 15.94 -7.26
N GLY A 12 -5.14 17.20 -7.56
CA GLY A 12 -4.56 18.40 -6.93
C GLY A 12 -5.06 18.74 -5.53
N HIS A 13 -5.99 17.97 -4.96
CA HIS A 13 -6.45 18.14 -3.57
C HIS A 13 -6.56 16.77 -2.91
N THR A 14 -5.85 16.60 -1.80
CA THR A 14 -5.72 15.39 -0.98
C THR A 14 -7.03 14.61 -0.92
N LEU A 15 -6.98 13.35 -1.38
CA LEU A 15 -8.06 12.37 -1.35
C LEU A 15 -8.51 12.11 0.10
N GLY A 16 -9.41 12.94 0.63
CA GLY A 16 -10.16 12.64 1.85
C GLY A 16 -11.12 11.45 1.72
N LEU A 17 -10.95 10.60 0.68
CA LEU A 17 -11.90 9.56 0.27
C LEU A 17 -11.24 8.21 -0.07
N VAL A 18 -9.91 8.09 -0.11
CA VAL A 18 -9.28 6.77 -0.29
C VAL A 18 -9.14 6.12 1.06
N THR A 19 -10.17 5.39 1.43
CA THR A 19 -10.20 4.55 2.63
C THR A 19 -9.77 3.12 2.32
N SER A 20 -9.71 2.73 1.04
CA SER A 20 -9.33 1.37 0.65
C SER A 20 -8.47 1.37 -0.61
N ILE A 21 -7.37 0.62 -0.59
CA ILE A 21 -6.51 0.35 -1.74
C ILE A 21 -6.43 -1.17 -1.90
N ASP A 22 -6.89 -1.66 -3.06
CA ASP A 22 -6.71 -3.06 -3.45
C ASP A 22 -5.87 -3.14 -4.73
N LEU A 23 -4.64 -3.64 -4.59
CA LEU A 23 -3.74 -3.97 -5.69
C LEU A 23 -3.42 -5.46 -5.70
N SER A 24 -4.29 -6.29 -5.12
CA SER A 24 -4.06 -7.73 -5.05
C SER A 24 -4.08 -8.40 -6.42
N ALA A 25 -3.43 -9.57 -6.51
CA ALA A 25 -3.40 -10.41 -7.71
C ALA A 25 -2.84 -9.70 -8.95
N ASN A 26 -1.73 -8.98 -8.76
CA ASN A 26 -0.97 -8.34 -9.83
C ASN A 26 0.44 -8.95 -9.93
N SER A 27 1.24 -8.38 -10.83
CA SER A 27 2.67 -8.73 -10.98
C SER A 27 3.58 -7.61 -10.45
N LEU A 28 3.18 -6.92 -9.37
CA LEU A 28 3.99 -5.88 -8.77
C LEU A 28 5.29 -6.48 -8.21
N ILE A 29 6.40 -5.80 -8.48
CA ILE A 29 7.76 -6.18 -8.05
C ILE A 29 8.40 -5.01 -7.29
N GLY A 30 9.52 -5.28 -6.62
CA GLY A 30 10.24 -4.28 -5.83
C GLY A 30 9.75 -4.23 -4.38
N GLU A 31 10.14 -3.18 -3.66
CA GLU A 31 9.82 -3.01 -2.25
C GLU A 31 8.54 -2.18 -2.05
N ILE A 32 7.91 -2.33 -0.89
CA ILE A 32 6.84 -1.42 -0.48
C ILE A 32 7.47 -0.07 -0.14
N PRO A 33 7.09 1.02 -0.83
CA PRO A 33 7.66 2.34 -0.56
C PRO A 33 7.22 2.82 0.83
N LYS A 34 8.14 3.42 1.59
CA LYS A 34 7.85 3.98 2.92
C LYS A 34 6.73 5.04 2.85
N GLU A 35 6.56 5.71 1.71
CA GLU A 35 5.55 6.74 1.51
C GLU A 35 4.12 6.21 1.73
N ILE A 36 3.90 4.88 1.68
CA ILE A 36 2.61 4.26 2.00
C ILE A 36 2.09 4.64 3.41
N GLY A 37 3.00 4.82 4.37
CA GLY A 37 2.66 5.22 5.74
C GLY A 37 2.13 6.66 5.86
N SER A 38 2.21 7.46 4.78
CA SER A 38 1.64 8.82 4.75
C SER A 38 0.13 8.82 4.45
N LEU A 39 -0.45 7.67 4.09
CA LEU A 39 -1.87 7.51 3.81
C LEU A 39 -2.67 7.31 5.12
N VAL A 40 -2.60 8.29 6.02
CA VAL A 40 -3.21 8.22 7.37
C VAL A 40 -4.74 8.07 7.36
N GLY A 41 -5.39 8.33 6.22
CA GLY A 41 -6.85 8.16 6.02
C GLY A 41 -7.28 6.74 5.62
N LEU A 42 -6.34 5.81 5.44
CA LEU A 42 -6.61 4.50 4.87
C LEU A 42 -7.11 3.51 5.92
N LEU A 43 -8.26 2.89 5.66
CA LEU A 43 -8.86 1.82 6.47
C LEU A 43 -8.40 0.43 6.01
N SER A 44 -8.17 0.25 4.70
CA SER A 44 -7.83 -1.05 4.12
C SER A 44 -6.73 -0.97 3.06
N LEU A 45 -5.74 -1.85 3.18
CA LEU A 45 -4.65 -2.01 2.23
C LEU A 45 -4.45 -3.48 1.87
N ASN A 46 -4.66 -3.82 0.60
CA ASN A 46 -4.44 -5.18 0.09
C ASN A 46 -3.40 -5.18 -1.04
N PHE A 47 -2.21 -5.70 -0.73
CA PHE A 47 -1.13 -5.97 -1.69
C PHE A 47 -0.91 -7.45 -1.93
N SER A 48 -1.84 -8.31 -1.49
CA SER A 48 -1.65 -9.75 -1.56
C SER A 48 -1.46 -10.27 -2.98
N ARG A 49 -0.85 -11.45 -3.13
CA ARG A 49 -0.68 -12.12 -4.43
C ARG A 49 0.08 -11.25 -5.44
N ASN A 50 1.25 -10.77 -5.03
CA ASN A 50 2.20 -10.04 -5.87
C ASN A 50 3.60 -10.66 -5.72
N PHE A 51 4.62 -10.02 -6.29
CA PHE A 51 6.02 -10.42 -6.17
C PHE A 51 6.84 -9.39 -5.38
N LEU A 52 6.22 -8.67 -4.45
CA LEU A 52 6.89 -7.67 -3.62
C LEU A 52 7.94 -8.32 -2.73
N THR A 53 9.07 -7.65 -2.57
CA THR A 53 10.26 -8.11 -1.82
C THR A 53 10.65 -7.11 -0.74
N GLY A 54 11.64 -7.44 0.08
CA GLY A 54 12.15 -6.54 1.12
C GLY A 54 11.30 -6.56 2.39
N ARG A 55 11.49 -5.55 3.25
CA ARG A 55 10.82 -5.43 4.54
C ARG A 55 9.50 -4.67 4.44
N ILE A 56 8.61 -4.91 5.39
CA ILE A 56 7.45 -4.06 5.62
C ILE A 56 7.96 -2.74 6.21
N PRO A 57 7.64 -1.56 5.64
CA PRO A 57 8.08 -0.29 6.18
C PRO A 57 7.53 -0.03 7.58
N ASP A 58 8.40 0.40 8.50
CA ASP A 58 8.03 0.64 9.92
C ASP A 58 6.89 1.66 10.09
N ASN A 59 6.80 2.62 9.17
CA ASN A 59 5.78 3.64 9.20
C ASN A 59 4.39 3.17 8.76
N ILE A 60 4.21 1.90 8.37
CA ILE A 60 2.88 1.28 8.31
C ILE A 60 2.23 1.21 9.70
N GLY A 61 3.03 1.07 10.78
CA GLY A 61 2.53 1.11 12.17
C GLY A 61 1.93 2.46 12.56
N ASN A 62 2.22 3.53 11.82
CA ASN A 62 1.68 4.88 12.08
C ASN A 62 0.33 5.13 11.39
N MET A 63 -0.24 4.16 10.68
CA MET A 63 -1.50 4.31 9.96
C MET A 63 -2.68 4.08 10.91
N GLU A 64 -2.97 5.08 11.76
CA GLU A 64 -3.89 4.98 12.91
C GLU A 64 -5.32 4.50 12.58
N LEU A 65 -5.80 4.75 11.36
CA LEU A 65 -7.14 4.36 10.93
C LEU A 65 -7.18 2.98 10.26
N MET A 66 -6.03 2.29 10.10
CA MET A 66 -5.97 1.02 9.37
C MET A 66 -6.67 -0.10 10.14
N GLU A 67 -7.71 -0.67 9.53
CA GLU A 67 -8.49 -1.79 10.04
C GLU A 67 -8.10 -3.12 9.38
N SER A 68 -7.61 -3.07 8.14
CA SER A 68 -7.26 -4.24 7.35
C SER A 68 -5.96 -4.06 6.57
N LEU A 69 -5.03 -5.00 6.75
CA LEU A 69 -3.77 -5.06 6.02
C LEU A 69 -3.54 -6.50 5.53
N ASP A 70 -3.54 -6.69 4.21
CA ASP A 70 -3.20 -7.97 3.60
C ASP A 70 -1.98 -7.84 2.69
N LEU A 71 -0.86 -8.39 3.18
CA LEU A 71 0.41 -8.47 2.46
C LEU A 71 0.76 -9.91 2.05
N SER A 72 -0.19 -10.85 2.18
CA SER A 72 0.03 -12.28 2.00
C SER A 72 0.41 -12.65 0.56
N MET A 73 1.02 -13.81 0.37
CA MET A 73 1.41 -14.29 -0.95
C MET A 73 2.32 -13.30 -1.72
N ASN A 74 3.29 -12.72 -1.00
CA ASN A 74 4.42 -11.95 -1.53
C ASN A 74 5.75 -12.63 -1.17
N ARG A 75 6.88 -11.98 -1.45
CA ARG A 75 8.24 -12.41 -1.10
C ARG A 75 8.88 -11.48 -0.05
N LEU A 76 8.05 -10.89 0.81
CA LEU A 76 8.48 -10.03 1.91
C LEU A 76 9.31 -10.81 2.93
N ASN A 77 10.23 -10.14 3.60
CA ASN A 77 11.13 -10.72 4.59
C ASN A 77 11.36 -9.76 5.77
N GLY A 78 12.10 -10.21 6.78
CA GLY A 78 12.36 -9.45 7.99
C GLY A 78 11.27 -9.60 9.05
N GLU A 79 11.30 -8.70 10.03
CA GLU A 79 10.38 -8.69 11.16
C GLU A 79 9.11 -7.92 10.81
N ILE A 80 8.01 -8.24 11.49
CA ILE A 80 6.80 -7.43 11.44
C ILE A 80 7.08 -6.15 12.23
N PRO A 81 6.89 -4.95 11.64
CA PRO A 81 7.13 -3.69 12.34
C PRO A 81 6.15 -3.50 13.51
N PRO A 82 6.55 -2.73 14.53
CA PRO A 82 5.75 -2.49 15.73
C PRO A 82 4.47 -1.68 15.47
#